data_AF-A0AAE6IXA9-F1
#
_entry.id   AF-A0AAE6IXA9-F1
#
_cell.length_a   1.000
_cell.length_b   1.000
_cell.length_c   1.000
_cell.angle_alpha   90.00
_cell.angle_beta   90.00
_cell.angle_gamma   90.00
#
_symmetry.space_group_name_H-M   'P 1'
#
loop_
_entity.id
_entity.type
_entity.pdbx_description
1 polymer ?
#
loop_
_entity_poly.entity_id
_entity_poly.type
_entity_poly.pdbx_seq_one_letter_code
_entity_poly.pdbx_strand_id
1 'polypeptide(L)'
;MKIIIVFLLVLAAFGADGINKVEIKSIENRVLKADVFGKNINSLLVIYNNNNITNSCKLKASGATFDSIIRKWELTCNLPNISSKLEIRYLDSLNKPNQLTKFIE
;
A
#
# COMPACT_ATOMS: atom_id res chain seq x y z
N MET A 1 -7.80 -52.83 12.27
CA MET A 1 -8.15 -51.46 12.70
C MET A 1 -7.23 -50.50 11.95
N LYS A 2 -7.67 -49.94 10.81
CA LYS A 2 -6.87 -49.02 9.99
C LYS A 2 -7.29 -47.59 10.35
N ILE A 3 -6.49 -46.93 11.18
CA ILE A 3 -6.64 -45.51 11.46
C ILE A 3 -5.98 -44.79 10.28
N ILE A 4 -6.78 -44.36 9.32
CA ILE A 4 -6.33 -43.46 8.26
C ILE A 4 -6.42 -42.05 8.86
N ILE A 5 -5.28 -41.51 9.26
CA ILE A 5 -5.13 -40.11 9.63
C ILE A 5 -5.20 -39.32 8.32
N VAL A 6 -6.41 -38.88 7.95
CA VAL A 6 -6.59 -37.89 6.90
C VAL A 6 -6.25 -36.53 7.52
N PHE A 7 -4.95 -36.22 7.55
CA PHE A 7 -4.48 -34.86 7.79
C PHE A 7 -4.73 -34.07 6.50
N LEU A 8 -6.00 -33.72 6.26
CA LEU A 8 -6.36 -32.78 5.21
C LEU A 8 -5.84 -31.42 5.66
N LEU A 9 -4.66 -31.07 5.15
CA LEU A 9 -4.18 -29.71 5.04
C LEU A 9 -5.29 -28.91 4.36
N VAL A 10 -6.11 -28.24 5.18
CA VAL A 10 -6.85 -27.06 4.72
C VAL A 10 -5.76 -26.02 4.45
N LEU A 11 -5.24 -26.09 3.24
CA LEU A 11 -4.53 -25.00 2.59
C LEU A 11 -5.40 -23.77 2.78
N ALA A 12 -4.99 -22.94 3.73
CA ALA A 12 -5.53 -21.62 3.89
C ALA A 12 -5.48 -20.97 2.51
N ALA A 13 -6.66 -20.72 1.94
CA ALA A 13 -6.82 -19.86 0.79
C ALA A 13 -6.45 -18.45 1.26
N PHE A 14 -5.15 -18.18 1.38
CA PHE A 14 -4.61 -16.84 1.45
C PHE A 14 -4.83 -16.23 0.07
N GLY A 15 -6.07 -15.79 -0.17
CA GLY A 15 -6.32 -14.72 -1.12
C GLY A 15 -5.48 -13.56 -0.65
N ALA A 16 -4.44 -13.26 -1.42
CA ALA A 16 -3.45 -12.22 -1.15
C ALA A 16 -4.14 -10.85 -1.26
N ASP A 17 -4.90 -10.48 -0.23
CA ASP A 17 -5.77 -9.30 -0.19
C ASP A 17 -5.02 -8.12 0.44
N GLY A 18 -4.15 -7.50 -0.35
CA GLY A 18 -3.27 -6.43 0.12
C GLY A 18 -2.76 -5.55 -1.02
N ILE A 19 -1.72 -4.77 -0.71
CA ILE A 19 -1.08 -3.88 -1.68
C ILE A 19 -0.06 -4.70 -2.47
N ASN A 20 -0.10 -4.66 -3.78
CA ASN A 20 0.90 -5.30 -4.64
C ASN A 20 2.12 -4.39 -4.84
N LYS A 21 1.87 -3.10 -5.04
CA LYS A 21 2.92 -2.14 -5.39
C LYS A 21 2.51 -0.73 -5.02
N VAL A 22 3.49 0.09 -4.65
CA VAL A 22 3.36 1.55 -4.58
C VAL A 22 4.43 2.18 -5.46
N GLU A 23 4.06 3.17 -6.26
CA GLU A 23 4.97 3.94 -7.11
C GLU A 23 4.79 5.43 -6.88
N ILE A 24 5.85 6.13 -6.47
CA ILE A 24 5.83 7.60 -6.40
C ILE A 24 5.94 8.13 -7.84
N LYS A 25 4.90 8.84 -8.30
CA LYS A 25 4.86 9.46 -9.63
C LYS A 25 5.59 10.79 -9.65
N SER A 26 5.22 11.68 -8.72
CA SER A 26 5.85 12.99 -8.61
C SER A 26 5.71 13.54 -7.20
N ILE A 27 6.61 14.47 -6.89
CA ILE A 27 6.52 15.30 -5.70
C ILE A 27 6.86 16.71 -6.14
N GLU A 28 5.83 17.52 -6.33
CA GLU A 28 5.94 18.88 -6.88
C GLU A 28 5.06 19.81 -6.05
N ASN A 29 5.52 21.04 -5.81
CA ASN A 29 4.77 22.04 -5.04
C ASN A 29 4.24 21.51 -3.69
N ARG A 30 5.04 20.70 -2.99
CA ARG A 30 4.67 20.03 -1.74
C ARG A 30 3.45 19.11 -1.86
N VAL A 31 3.16 18.59 -3.06
CA VAL A 31 2.12 17.59 -3.29
C VAL A 31 2.78 16.28 -3.72
N LEU A 32 2.62 15.23 -2.91
CA LEU A 32 2.96 13.87 -3.27
C LEU A 32 1.86 13.29 -4.15
N LYS A 33 2.23 12.74 -5.30
CA LYS A 33 1.37 11.89 -6.12
C LYS A 33 1.99 10.50 -6.25
N ALA A 34 1.23 9.46 -5.94
CA ALA A 34 1.66 8.08 -6.07
C ALA A 34 0.54 7.18 -6.58
N ASP A 35 0.93 6.12 -7.27
CA ASP A 35 0.03 5.03 -7.66
C ASP A 35 0.16 3.90 -6.64
N VAL A 36 -0.97 3.42 -6.13
CA VAL A 36 -1.06 2.26 -5.24
C VAL A 36 -1.86 1.19 -5.96
N PHE A 37 -1.27 0.02 -6.16
CA PHE A 37 -1.88 -1.12 -6.82
C PHE A 37 -2.23 -2.15 -5.75
N GLY A 38 -3.50 -2.53 -5.64
CA GLY A 38 -3.93 -3.50 -4.64
C GLY A 38 -5.43 -3.69 -4.60
N LYS A 39 -5.85 -4.79 -3.99
CA LYS A 39 -7.26 -5.07 -3.71
C LYS A 39 -7.71 -4.35 -2.43
N ASN A 40 -6.87 -4.42 -1.40
CA ASN A 40 -7.06 -3.76 -0.10
C ASN A 40 -5.86 -2.85 0.19
N ILE A 41 -6.13 -1.60 0.55
CA ILE A 41 -5.11 -0.56 0.81
C ILE A 41 -5.07 -0.11 2.28
N ASN A 42 -5.75 -0.82 3.19
CA ASN A 42 -5.86 -0.43 4.60
C ASN A 42 -4.53 -0.43 5.35
N SER A 43 -3.52 -1.14 4.85
CA SER A 43 -2.18 -1.17 5.43
C SER A 43 -1.31 0.03 5.00
N LEU A 44 -1.79 0.88 4.08
CA LEU A 44 -1.04 2.03 3.59
C LEU A 44 -0.85 3.07 4.70
N LEU A 45 0.40 3.44 4.93
CA LEU A 45 0.79 4.44 5.91
C LEU A 45 1.75 5.43 5.26
N VAL A 46 1.39 6.70 5.25
CA VAL A 46 2.23 7.80 4.77
C VAL A 46 2.73 8.58 5.98
N ILE A 47 4.06 8.65 6.11
CA ILE A 47 4.74 9.35 7.19
C ILE A 47 5.57 10.47 6.59
N TYR A 48 5.47 11.67 7.16
CA TYR A 48 6.31 12.79 6.79
C TYR A 48 6.85 13.46 8.05
N ASN A 49 8.17 13.64 8.13
CA ASN A 49 8.82 14.17 9.33
C ASN A 49 8.42 13.41 10.61
N ASN A 50 8.42 12.08 10.57
CA ASN A 50 7.97 11.18 11.63
C ASN A 50 6.49 11.31 12.05
N ASN A 51 5.69 12.13 11.36
CA ASN A 51 4.27 12.28 11.61
C ASN A 51 3.45 11.45 10.63
N ASN A 52 2.44 10.73 11.13
CA ASN A 52 1.46 10.06 10.27
C ASN A 52 0.57 11.10 9.58
N ILE A 53 0.70 11.21 8.26
CA ILE A 53 -0.10 12.11 7.42
C ILE A 53 -1.10 11.36 6.54
N THR A 54 -1.30 10.06 6.75
CA THR A 54 -2.20 9.23 5.93
C THR A 54 -3.61 9.81 5.88
N ASN A 55 -4.10 10.36 6.99
CA ASN A 55 -5.45 10.95 7.07
C ASN A 55 -5.60 12.26 6.28
N SER A 56 -4.50 12.95 5.97
CA SER A 56 -4.52 14.15 5.10
C SER A 56 -4.36 13.79 3.62
N CYS A 57 -4.11 12.53 3.30
CA CYS A 57 -4.03 12.03 1.94
C CYS A 57 -5.42 11.72 1.39
N LYS A 58 -5.58 11.95 0.09
CA LYS A 58 -6.75 11.51 -0.68
C LYS A 58 -6.36 10.28 -1.48
N LEU A 59 -7.19 9.25 -1.40
CA LEU A 59 -7.10 8.05 -2.22
C LEU A 59 -8.30 8.01 -3.15
N LYS A 60 -8.03 8.01 -4.45
CA LYS A 60 -9.08 7.91 -5.48
C LYS A 60 -8.82 6.67 -6.32
N ALA A 61 -9.83 5.84 -6.50
CA ALA A 61 -9.75 4.78 -7.49
C ALA A 61 -9.54 5.38 -8.89
N SER A 62 -8.55 4.87 -9.61
CA SER A 62 -8.19 5.32 -10.96
C SER A 62 -8.23 4.15 -11.94
N GLY A 63 -8.93 4.33 -13.06
CA GLY A 63 -9.04 3.32 -14.11
C GLY A 63 -9.94 2.13 -13.80
N ALA A 64 -9.93 1.18 -14.73
CA ALA A 64 -10.59 -0.12 -14.61
C ALA A 64 -9.76 -1.06 -13.71
N THR A 65 -10.43 -2.01 -13.05
CA THR A 65 -9.77 -3.09 -12.32
C THR A 65 -8.99 -3.99 -13.27
N PHE A 66 -7.71 -4.21 -12.98
CA PHE A 66 -6.90 -5.22 -13.65
C PHE A 66 -7.30 -6.60 -13.10
N ASP A 67 -7.68 -7.52 -14.00
CA ASP A 67 -8.12 -8.88 -13.69
C ASP A 67 -9.27 -8.99 -12.67
N SER A 68 -10.12 -7.96 -12.55
CA SER A 68 -11.25 -7.89 -11.59
C SER A 68 -10.85 -7.97 -10.09
N ILE A 69 -9.57 -8.06 -9.77
CA ILE A 69 -9.05 -8.30 -8.42
C ILE A 69 -8.12 -7.18 -7.98
N ILE A 70 -7.28 -6.64 -8.88
CA ILE A 70 -6.32 -5.59 -8.55
C ILE A 70 -6.86 -4.25 -9.04
N ARG A 71 -6.94 -3.28 -8.14
CA ARG A 71 -7.34 -1.91 -8.47
C ARG A 71 -6.14 -0.97 -8.37
N LYS A 72 -6.10 0.01 -9.27
CA LYS A 72 -5.20 1.14 -9.16
C LYS A 72 -5.87 2.27 -8.35
N TRP A 73 -5.13 2.82 -7.40
CA TRP A 73 -5.53 3.95 -6.57
C TRP A 73 -4.51 5.07 -6.75
N GLU A 74 -5.00 6.28 -7.01
CA GLU A 74 -4.21 7.50 -7.00
C GLU A 74 -4.19 8.05 -5.57
N LEU A 75 -3.01 8.06 -4.97
CA LEU A 75 -2.70 8.68 -3.69
C LEU A 75 -2.21 10.11 -3.93
N THR A 76 -2.86 11.08 -3.29
CA THR A 76 -2.43 12.48 -3.29
C THR A 76 -2.33 12.99 -1.87
N CYS A 77 -1.16 13.47 -1.44
CA CYS A 77 -0.96 14.02 -0.10
C CYS A 77 -0.35 15.42 -0.17
N ASN A 78 -0.85 16.34 0.64
CA ASN A 78 -0.18 17.62 0.87
C ASN A 78 0.89 17.42 1.93
N LEU A 79 2.14 17.73 1.58
CA LEU A 79 3.28 17.66 2.47
C LEU A 79 3.45 19.00 3.20
N PRO A 80 3.75 18.99 4.50
CA PRO A 80 4.18 20.17 5.25
C PRO A 80 5.33 20.93 4.55
N ASN A 81 5.36 22.25 4.71
CA ASN A 81 6.40 23.11 4.14
C ASN A 81 7.69 23.11 4.97
N ILE A 82 8.27 21.93 5.14
CA ILE A 82 9.56 21.71 5.81
C ILE A 82 10.35 20.69 5.00
N SER A 83 11.65 20.84 4.87
CA SER A 83 12.49 19.81 4.24
C SER A 83 12.63 18.63 5.19
N SER A 84 12.19 17.44 4.77
CA SER A 84 12.22 16.27 5.63
C SER A 84 12.04 14.97 4.84
N LYS A 85 12.13 13.86 5.57
CA LYS A 85 11.95 12.50 5.08
C LYS A 85 10.48 12.18 4.89
N LEU A 86 10.15 11.72 3.70
CA LEU A 86 8.92 11.03 3.35
C LEU A 86 9.14 9.51 3.45
N GLU A 87 8.22 8.82 4.10
CA GLU A 87 8.15 7.36 4.11
C GLU A 87 6.75 6.91 3.73
N ILE A 88 6.67 5.88 2.88
CA ILE A 88 5.43 5.17 2.59
C ILE A 88 5.63 3.73 3.01
N ARG A 89 4.86 3.27 3.97
CA ARG A 89 4.91 1.90 4.50
C ARG A 89 3.62 1.18 4.15
N TYR A 90 3.72 -0.12 3.86
CA TYR A 90 2.56 -0.95 3.61
C TYR A 90 2.87 -2.43 3.82
N LEU A 91 1.83 -3.22 3.99
CA LEU A 91 1.91 -4.68 3.91
C LEU A 91 1.58 -5.10 2.49
N ASP A 92 2.44 -5.92 1.89
CA ASP A 92 2.14 -6.47 0.58
C ASP A 92 1.06 -7.55 0.63
N SER A 93 0.68 -8.05 -0.53
CA SER A 93 -0.29 -9.14 -0.68
C SER A 93 0.09 -10.44 0.06
N LEU A 94 1.37 -10.63 0.41
CA LEU A 94 1.90 -11.75 1.21
C LEU A 94 2.12 -11.37 2.69
N ASN A 95 1.54 -10.26 3.15
CA ASN A 95 1.72 -9.66 4.48
C ASN A 95 3.17 -9.29 4.82
N LYS A 96 4.04 -9.10 3.81
CA LYS A 96 5.41 -8.65 4.06
C LYS A 96 5.46 -7.13 4.19
N PRO A 97 6.16 -6.59 5.20
CA PRO A 97 6.34 -5.16 5.34
C PRO A 97 7.21 -4.61 4.22
N ASN A 98 6.74 -3.55 3.59
CA ASN A 98 7.45 -2.81 2.56
C ASN A 98 7.54 -1.34 2.95
N GLN A 99 8.63 -0.70 2.55
CA GLN A 99 8.90 0.71 2.84
C GLN A 99 9.56 1.38 1.64
N LEU A 100 8.99 2.50 1.22
CA LEU A 100 9.59 3.46 0.31
C LEU A 100 10.04 4.67 1.12
N THR A 101 11.22 5.21 0.82
CA THR A 101 11.76 6.38 1.52
C THR A 101 12.30 7.37 0.51
N LYS A 102 12.03 8.66 0.71
CA LYS A 102 12.54 9.74 -0.11
C LYS A 102 12.75 10.99 0.73
N PHE A 103 13.86 11.69 0.53
CA PHE A 103 14.08 12.99 1.16
C PHE A 103 13.54 14.10 0.26
N ILE A 104 12.81 15.06 0.85
CA ILE A 104 12.20 16.18 0.14
C ILE A 104 12.84 17.47 0.64
N GLU A 105 13.45 18.20 -0.28
CA GLU A 105 14.07 19.50 -0.06
C GLU A 105 13.05 20.62 -0.28
#